data_AF-A0A3M1FHX5-F1
#
_entry.id   AF-A0A3M1FHX5-F1
#
_cell.length_a   1.000
_cell.length_b   1.000
_cell.length_c   1.000
_cell.angle_alpha   90.00
_cell.angle_beta   90.00
_cell.angle_gamma   90.00
#
_symmetry.space_group_name_H-M   'P 1'
#
loop_
_entity.id
_entity.type
_entity.pdbx_description
1 polymer ?
#
loop_
_entity_poly.entity_id
_entity_poly.type
_entity_poly.pdbx_seq_one_letter_code
_entity_poly.pdbx_strand_id
1 'polypeptide(L)'
;MRCRATQHSSRSRRAGFTLLELLIFSGLFVVVALAFVGILVSVSRVYIEQTTKSEVNQQSQFVLQTIQRYVEESSLIEEPANDGDTGTLLKLRMPDSARDPVYIHLEGD
;
A
#
# COMPACT_ATOMS: atom_id res chain seq x y z
N MET A 1 62.01 -31.58 48.67
CA MET A 1 61.16 -30.45 48.20
C MET A 1 60.07 -31.00 47.30
N ARG A 2 58.81 -31.05 47.76
CA ARG A 2 57.64 -31.40 46.93
C ARG A 2 56.50 -30.47 47.33
N CYS A 3 56.25 -29.47 46.50
CA CYS A 3 55.12 -28.56 46.63
C CYS A 3 53.92 -29.20 45.92
N ARG A 4 52.85 -29.48 46.66
CA ARG A 4 51.64 -30.14 46.16
C ARG A 4 50.57 -29.06 45.95
N ALA A 5 50.26 -28.74 44.70
CA ALA A 5 49.19 -27.82 44.37
C ALA A 5 47.83 -28.51 44.60
N THR A 6 47.00 -27.88 45.43
CA THR A 6 45.62 -28.29 45.71
C THR A 6 44.71 -27.84 44.57
N GLN A 7 44.16 -28.80 43.82
CA GLN A 7 43.23 -28.58 42.72
C GLN A 7 41.81 -28.38 43.29
N HIS A 8 41.33 -27.14 43.32
CA HIS A 8 39.95 -26.84 43.71
C HIS A 8 39.03 -27.00 42.49
N SER A 9 38.40 -28.17 42.38
CA SER A 9 37.42 -28.51 41.34
C SER A 9 36.18 -27.61 41.44
N SER A 10 36.01 -26.67 40.53
CA SER A 10 34.76 -25.94 40.33
C SER A 10 33.71 -26.86 39.72
N ARG A 11 32.78 -27.38 40.54
CA ARG A 11 31.57 -28.07 40.04
C ARG A 11 30.76 -27.10 39.18
N SER A 12 30.59 -27.42 37.90
CA SER A 12 29.59 -26.77 37.06
C SER A 12 28.20 -27.17 37.54
N ARG A 13 27.41 -26.19 37.97
CA ARG A 13 25.98 -26.40 38.24
C ARG A 13 25.28 -26.48 36.89
N ARG A 14 24.82 -27.67 36.50
CA ARG A 14 23.90 -27.82 35.37
C ARG A 14 22.55 -27.22 35.78
N ALA A 15 22.26 -26.02 35.29
CA ALA A 15 20.96 -25.39 35.44
C ALA A 15 20.05 -25.87 34.31
N GLY A 16 19.22 -26.87 34.58
CA GLY A 16 18.10 -27.22 33.72
C GLY A 16 16.91 -26.33 34.06
N PHE A 17 16.22 -25.83 33.05
CA PHE A 17 14.94 -25.11 33.22
C PHE A 17 13.92 -26.00 33.92
N THR A 18 13.17 -25.43 34.86
CA THR A 18 12.03 -26.14 35.46
C THR A 18 10.86 -26.19 34.47
N LEU A 19 10.04 -27.26 34.50
CA LEU A 19 8.85 -27.35 33.66
C LEU A 19 7.87 -26.18 33.88
N LEU A 20 7.80 -25.70 35.12
CA LEU A 20 6.95 -24.58 35.51
C LEU A 20 7.40 -23.26 34.87
N GLU A 21 8.72 -23.02 34.80
CA GLU A 21 9.27 -21.82 34.17
C GLU A 21 9.00 -21.79 32.66
N LEU A 22 9.10 -22.95 31.99
CA LEU A 22 8.78 -23.09 30.56
C LEU A 22 7.28 -22.85 30.29
N LEU A 23 6.40 -23.33 31.19
CA LEU A 23 4.96 -23.10 31.10
C LEU A 23 4.62 -21.61 31.24
N ILE A 24 5.18 -20.93 32.23
CA ILE A 24 4.95 -19.50 32.45
C ILE A 24 5.46 -18.68 31.27
N PHE A 25 6.65 -18.98 30.74
CA PHE A 25 7.19 -18.29 29.58
C PHE A 25 6.38 -18.54 28.31
N SER A 26 5.87 -19.74 28.10
CA SER A 26 5.00 -20.02 26.94
C SER A 26 3.70 -19.20 27.00
N GLY A 27 3.11 -19.03 28.19
CA GLY A 27 1.92 -18.19 28.37
C GLY A 27 2.21 -16.72 28.08
N LEU A 28 3.32 -16.20 28.62
CA LEU A 28 3.77 -14.82 28.33
C LEU A 28 4.04 -14.61 26.84
N PHE A 29 4.67 -15.60 26.20
CA PHE A 29 4.99 -15.55 24.78
C PHE A 29 3.74 -15.42 23.92
N VAL A 30 2.68 -16.19 24.21
CA VAL A 30 1.40 -16.08 23.47
C VAL A 30 0.79 -14.69 23.60
N VAL A 31 0.78 -14.10 24.80
CA VAL A 31 0.23 -12.74 25.02
C VAL A 31 0.99 -11.71 24.18
N VAL A 32 2.32 -11.77 24.20
CA VAL A 32 3.17 -10.86 23.43
C VAL A 32 2.98 -11.10 21.93
N ALA A 33 2.94 -12.34 21.47
CA ALA A 33 2.73 -12.69 20.07
C ALA A 33 1.39 -12.16 19.54
N LEU A 34 0.31 -12.28 20.31
CA LEU A 34 -1.00 -11.75 19.93
C LEU A 34 -0.98 -10.22 19.80
N ALA A 35 -0.32 -9.52 20.73
CA ALA A 35 -0.16 -8.06 20.64
C ALA A 35 0.61 -7.67 19.36
N PHE A 36 1.72 -8.35 19.06
CA PHE A 36 2.50 -8.11 17.84
C PHE A 36 1.69 -8.36 16.56
N VAL A 37 0.94 -9.46 16.49
CA VAL A 37 0.07 -9.76 15.35
C VAL A 37 -1.00 -8.69 15.18
N GLY A 38 -1.60 -8.22 16.27
CA GLY A 38 -2.59 -7.13 16.24
C GLY A 38 -2.02 -5.84 15.64
N ILE A 39 -0.81 -5.45 16.06
CA ILE A 39 -0.11 -4.28 15.51
C ILE A 39 0.17 -4.48 14.03
N LEU A 40 0.69 -5.65 13.64
CA LEU A 40 1.03 -5.96 12.25
C LEU A 40 -0.21 -5.88 11.34
N VAL A 41 -1.35 -6.43 11.78
CA VAL A 41 -2.61 -6.36 11.03
C VAL A 41 -3.09 -4.91 10.89
N SER A 42 -3.00 -4.10 11.95
CA SER A 42 -3.37 -2.69 11.92
C SER A 42 -2.54 -1.91 10.89
N VAL A 43 -1.21 -2.05 10.96
CA VAL A 43 -0.29 -1.40 10.01
C VAL A 43 -0.54 -1.87 8.57
N SER A 44 -0.77 -3.16 8.37
CA SER A 44 -1.03 -3.73 7.04
C SER A 44 -2.31 -3.16 6.41
N ARG A 45 -3.37 -3.01 7.19
CA ARG A 45 -4.62 -2.39 6.73
C ARG A 45 -4.41 -0.94 6.32
N VAL A 46 -3.72 -0.16 7.15
CA VAL A 46 -3.38 1.24 6.86
C VAL A 46 -2.54 1.34 5.59
N TYR A 47 -1.56 0.46 5.41
CA TYR A 47 -0.73 0.42 4.21
C TYR A 47 -1.55 0.15 2.94
N ILE A 48 -2.47 -0.82 2.98
CA ILE A 48 -3.34 -1.16 1.85
C ILE A 48 -4.23 0.03 1.48
N GLU A 49 -4.90 0.66 2.45
CA GLU A 49 -5.76 1.81 2.18
C GLU A 49 -4.99 3.02 1.61
N GLN A 50 -3.80 3.29 2.15
CA GLN A 50 -2.95 4.36 1.64
C GLN A 50 -2.48 4.07 0.20
N THR A 51 -2.18 2.81 -0.10
CA THR A 51 -1.76 2.37 -1.44
C THR A 51 -2.91 2.55 -2.44
N THR A 52 -4.12 2.07 -2.13
CA THR A 52 -5.29 2.23 -3.02
C THR A 52 -5.62 3.70 -3.26
N LYS A 53 -5.56 4.55 -2.23
CA LYS A 53 -5.78 6.00 -2.39
C LYS A 53 -4.70 6.66 -3.26
N SER A 54 -3.44 6.24 -3.11
CA SER A 54 -2.33 6.75 -3.91
C SER A 54 -2.44 6.31 -5.38
N GLU A 55 -2.82 5.06 -5.64
CA GLU A 55 -3.01 4.53 -6.99
C GLU A 55 -4.12 5.26 -7.74
N VAL A 56 -5.29 5.43 -7.11
CA VAL A 56 -6.41 6.18 -7.72
C VAL A 56 -6.01 7.62 -8.00
N ASN A 57 -5.32 8.29 -7.07
CA ASN A 57 -4.86 9.67 -7.28
C ASN A 57 -3.85 9.76 -8.44
N GLN A 58 -2.89 8.84 -8.53
CA GLN A 58 -1.95 8.78 -9.66
C GLN A 58 -2.68 8.56 -10.99
N GLN A 59 -3.67 7.66 -11.02
CA GLN A 59 -4.49 7.42 -12.20
C GLN A 59 -5.29 8.66 -12.60
N SER A 60 -5.92 9.35 -11.65
CA SER A 60 -6.64 10.61 -11.91
C SER A 60 -5.71 11.68 -12.48
N GLN A 61 -4.50 11.83 -11.94
CA GLN A 61 -3.54 12.81 -12.46
C GLN A 61 -3.08 12.49 -13.89
N PHE A 62 -2.85 11.21 -14.21
CA PHE A 62 -2.53 10.78 -15.57
C PHE A 62 -3.67 11.07 -16.56
N VAL A 63 -4.90 10.79 -16.17
CA VAL A 63 -6.09 11.08 -16.98
C VAL A 63 -6.22 12.58 -17.21
N LEU A 64 -6.05 13.41 -16.17
CA LEU A 64 -6.10 14.87 -16.30
C LEU A 64 -5.02 15.43 -17.23
N GLN A 65 -3.78 14.94 -17.14
CA GLN A 65 -2.70 15.33 -18.06
C GLN A 65 -3.02 14.93 -19.50
N THR A 66 -3.62 13.75 -19.69
CA THR A 66 -4.03 13.25 -21.00
C THR A 66 -5.14 14.10 -21.60
N ILE A 67 -6.17 14.43 -20.81
CA ILE A 67 -7.26 15.31 -21.21
C ILE A 67 -6.71 16.70 -21.55
N GLN A 68 -5.86 17.28 -20.70
CA GLN A 68 -5.25 18.58 -20.95
C GLN A 68 -4.49 18.59 -22.27
N ARG A 69 -3.68 17.56 -22.54
CA ARG A 69 -2.98 17.43 -23.82
C ARG A 69 -3.94 17.39 -25.01
N TYR A 70 -5.04 16.63 -24.93
CA TYR A 70 -6.02 16.60 -26.01
C TYR A 70 -6.74 17.94 -26.19
N VAL A 71 -7.04 18.65 -25.11
CA VAL A 71 -7.61 20.00 -25.17
C VAL A 71 -6.63 20.97 -25.84
N GLU A 72 -5.34 20.94 -25.47
CA GLU A 72 -4.29 21.78 -26.08
C GLU A 72 -4.01 21.44 -27.54
N GLU A 73 -4.08 20.15 -27.92
CA GLU A 73 -3.90 19.70 -29.30
C GLU A 73 -5.16 19.94 -30.16
N SER A 74 -6.32 20.18 -29.54
CA SER A 74 -7.57 20.40 -30.27
C SER A 74 -7.60 21.78 -30.93
N SER A 75 -8.05 21.79 -32.18
CA SER A 75 -8.26 23.01 -32.96
C SER A 75 -9.61 23.68 -32.66
N LEU A 76 -10.61 22.89 -32.26
CA LEU A 76 -11.95 23.34 -31.93
C LEU A 76 -12.59 22.37 -30.95
N ILE A 77 -13.20 22.91 -29.91
CA ILE A 77 -13.95 22.14 -28.92
C ILE A 77 -15.43 22.38 -29.23
N GLU A 78 -16.12 21.32 -29.65
CA GLU A 78 -17.56 21.35 -29.94
C GLU A 78 -18.29 20.69 -28.78
N GLU A 79 -19.18 21.44 -28.14
CA GLU A 79 -20.18 20.87 -27.23
C GLU A 79 -21.42 20.49 -28.06
N PRO A 80 -21.82 19.21 -28.12
CA PRO A 80 -22.97 18.81 -28.90
C PRO A 80 -24.24 19.41 -28.29
N ALA A 81 -24.77 20.46 -28.92
CA ALA A 81 -25.93 21.22 -28.48
C ALA A 81 -27.29 20.52 -28.72
N ASN A 82 -27.32 19.18 -28.83
CA ASN A 82 -28.55 18.45 -29.07
C ASN A 82 -29.09 17.89 -27.74
N ASP A 83 -30.22 18.47 -27.32
CA ASP A 83 -31.17 17.94 -26.35
C ASP A 83 -30.69 17.80 -24.90
N GLY A 84 -30.46 18.93 -24.24
CA GLY A 84 -30.63 19.06 -22.78
C GLY A 84 -29.58 18.41 -21.86
N ASP A 85 -28.63 17.66 -22.42
CA ASP A 85 -27.58 16.94 -21.68
C ASP A 85 -26.20 17.64 -21.81
N THR A 86 -26.20 18.95 -21.56
CA THR A 86 -25.02 19.81 -21.48
C THR A 86 -24.15 19.39 -20.27
N GLY A 87 -23.34 18.33 -20.42
CA GLY A 87 -22.42 17.94 -19.35
C GLY A 87 -21.64 16.63 -19.52
N THR A 88 -22.09 15.70 -20.37
CA THR A 88 -21.59 14.31 -20.34
C THR A 88 -20.73 13.91 -21.55
N LEU A 89 -20.72 14.71 -22.62
CA LEU A 89 -20.01 14.40 -23.87
C LEU A 89 -19.29 15.63 -24.43
N LEU A 90 -17.96 15.56 -24.55
CA LEU A 90 -17.11 16.58 -25.17
C LEU A 90 -16.54 16.06 -26.48
N LYS A 91 -16.71 16.82 -27.57
CA LYS A 91 -16.14 16.49 -28.88
C LYS A 91 -14.97 17.43 -29.19
N LEU A 92 -13.79 16.86 -29.39
CA LEU A 92 -12.57 17.59 -29.69
C LEU A 92 -12.19 17.37 -31.16
N ARG A 93 -12.10 18.47 -31.90
CA ARG A 93 -11.68 18.47 -33.30
C ARG A 93 -10.17 18.61 -33.40
N MET A 94 -9.51 17.63 -34.00
CA MET A 94 -8.05 17.61 -34.11
C MET A 94 -7.58 18.22 -35.44
N PRO A 95 -6.42 18.91 -35.48
CA PRO A 95 -5.87 19.46 -36.72
C PRO A 95 -5.40 18.39 -37.71
N ASP A 96 -5.08 17.19 -37.22
CA ASP A 96 -4.75 16.02 -38.05
C ASP A 96 -6.02 15.22 -38.38
N SER A 97 -6.32 15.08 -39.68
CA SER A 97 -7.48 14.33 -40.19
C SER A 97 -7.48 12.84 -39.82
N ALA A 98 -6.34 12.25 -39.47
CA ALA A 98 -6.26 10.87 -39.02
C ALA A 98 -6.70 10.69 -37.55
N ARG A 99 -6.78 11.77 -36.78
CA ARG A 99 -7.10 11.80 -35.34
C ARG A 99 -8.37 12.60 -35.02
N ASP A 100 -9.01 13.18 -36.03
CA ASP A 100 -10.30 13.88 -35.91
C ASP A 100 -11.47 12.90 -36.10
N PRO A 101 -12.51 12.88 -35.24
CA PRO A 101 -12.67 13.54 -33.93
C PRO A 101 -12.34 12.63 -32.73
N VAL A 102 -11.99 13.26 -31.61
CA VAL A 102 -11.86 12.60 -30.30
C VAL A 102 -13.09 12.90 -29.45
N TYR A 103 -13.70 11.86 -28.87
CA TYR A 103 -14.83 11.99 -27.95
C TYR A 103 -14.36 11.69 -26.53
N ILE A 104 -14.72 12.56 -25.59
CA ILE A 104 -14.54 12.33 -24.16
C ILE A 104 -15.93 12.28 -23.54
N HIS A 105 -16.26 11.15 -22.91
CA HIS A 105 -17.49 10.97 -22.16
C HIS A 105 -17.18 10.48 -20.75
N LEU A 106 -18.05 10.83 -19.81
CA LEU A 106 -18.02 10.23 -18.48
C LEU A 106 -18.66 8.85 -18.58
N GLU A 107 -17.86 7.80 -18.36
CA GLU A 107 -18.39 6.45 -18.18
C GLU A 107 -18.67 6.26 -16.69
N GLY A 108 -19.92 6.47 -16.30
CA GLY A 108 -20.43 6.26 -14.95
C GLY A 108 -21.69 5.41 -15.01
N ASP A 109 -21.71 4.34 -14.21
CA ASP A 109 -22.92 3.55 -13.89
C ASP A 109 -23.80 4.31 -12.89
#